data_AF-A0A0Z8J615-F1
#
_entry.id   AF-A0A0Z8J615-F1
#
_cell.length_a   1.000
_cell.length_b   1.000
_cell.length_c   1.000
_cell.angle_alpha   90.00
_cell.angle_beta   90.00
_cell.angle_gamma   90.00
#
_symmetry.space_group_name_H-M   'P 1'
#
loop_
_entity.id
_entity.type
_entity.pdbx_description
1 polymer ?
#
loop_
_entity_poly.entity_id
_entity_poly.type
_entity_poly.pdbx_seq_one_letter_code
_entity_poly.pdbx_strand_id
1 'polypeptide(L)'
;MSFTEINGLTKKNQEFIHIATNQLIKDGKSDNEIKELLEEILPTIIEKQKTGVTARNLYGSPSEWAASKTISEQEKKDQVEYNENPWLMWLDSSLFMLAIIAGINGLMNLFGQGAQYGLLTLFVIGFGVGAGMYLMYHFVYREQIKTGQRPKLLKAIAFLGLATLAWSVVFILAALIPAAFNPVLPPLVTILIGAAAFGARYLLKKKYNIRNAMSPVQ
;
A
#
# COMPACT_ATOMS: atom_id res chain seq x y z
N MET A 1 -39.88 -4.51 16.89
CA MET A 1 -40.36 -5.63 16.05
C MET A 1 -39.18 -6.53 15.81
N SER A 2 -39.28 -7.82 16.12
CA SER A 2 -38.18 -8.74 15.86
C SER A 2 -37.98 -8.86 14.34
N PHE A 3 -36.76 -8.67 13.85
CA PHE A 3 -36.40 -8.85 12.43
C PHE A 3 -36.71 -10.27 11.90
N THR A 4 -37.05 -11.21 12.79
CA THR A 4 -37.41 -12.59 12.48
C THR A 4 -38.82 -12.79 11.94
N GLU A 5 -39.71 -11.81 12.02
CA GLU A 5 -41.12 -11.94 11.58
C GLU A 5 -41.42 -11.13 10.31
N ILE A 6 -40.57 -11.28 9.29
CA ILE A 6 -40.87 -10.69 7.98
C ILE A 6 -41.94 -11.55 7.30
N ASN A 7 -43.17 -11.05 7.33
CA ASN A 7 -44.31 -11.67 6.67
C ASN A 7 -44.04 -11.87 5.17
N GLY A 8 -44.31 -13.09 4.69
CA GLY A 8 -44.21 -13.42 3.26
C GLY A 8 -42.94 -14.18 2.84
N LEU A 9 -42.00 -14.48 3.75
CA LEU A 9 -40.84 -15.34 3.44
C LEU A 9 -41.14 -16.83 3.67
N THR A 10 -40.57 -17.70 2.83
CA THR A 10 -40.55 -19.15 3.10
C THR A 10 -39.70 -19.47 4.33
N LYS A 11 -39.95 -20.61 5.00
CA LYS A 11 -39.16 -21.06 6.17
C LYS A 11 -37.64 -21.07 5.92
N LYS A 12 -37.20 -21.50 4.73
CA LYS A 12 -35.77 -21.51 4.36
C LYS A 12 -35.17 -20.11 4.26
N ASN A 13 -35.95 -19.14 3.80
CA ASN A 13 -35.50 -17.75 3.69
C ASN A 13 -35.57 -17.04 5.04
N GLN A 14 -36.55 -17.34 5.89
CA GLN A 14 -36.58 -16.86 7.28
C GLN A 14 -35.35 -17.30 8.06
N GLU A 15 -34.94 -18.56 7.90
CA GLU A 15 -33.72 -19.09 8.53
C GLU A 15 -32.47 -18.37 8.05
N PHE A 16 -32.38 -18.04 6.75
CA PHE A 16 -31.29 -17.24 6.20
C PHE A 16 -31.22 -15.87 6.88
N ILE A 17 -32.34 -15.15 6.97
CA ILE A 17 -32.40 -13.82 7.57
C ILE A 17 -32.03 -13.88 9.06
N HIS A 18 -32.51 -14.89 9.78
CA HIS A 18 -32.20 -15.08 11.19
C HIS A 18 -30.70 -15.30 11.43
N ILE A 19 -30.07 -16.22 10.71
CA ILE A 19 -28.63 -16.51 10.85
C ILE A 19 -27.80 -15.28 10.46
N ALA A 20 -28.13 -14.62 9.35
CA ALA A 20 -27.43 -13.44 8.89
C ALA A 20 -27.53 -12.28 9.90
N THR A 21 -28.72 -12.03 10.44
CA THR A 21 -28.98 -11.00 11.47
C THR A 21 -28.15 -11.27 12.72
N ASN A 22 -28.19 -12.49 13.24
CA ASN A 22 -27.42 -12.86 14.42
C ASN A 22 -25.91 -12.72 14.21
N GLN A 23 -25.43 -13.00 13.00
CA GLN A 23 -24.02 -12.79 12.67
C GLN A 23 -23.67 -11.31 12.62
N LEU A 24 -24.48 -10.47 11.99
CA LEU A 24 -24.27 -9.01 11.95
C LEU A 24 -24.29 -8.37 13.35
N ILE A 25 -25.15 -8.86 14.26
CA ILE A 25 -25.17 -8.44 15.67
C ILE A 25 -23.87 -8.84 16.37
N LYS A 26 -23.40 -10.08 16.18
CA LYS A 26 -22.11 -10.54 16.73
C LYS A 26 -20.93 -9.73 16.20
N ASP A 27 -21.03 -9.29 14.95
CA ASP A 27 -20.04 -8.47 14.27
C ASP A 27 -20.10 -6.99 14.69
N GLY A 28 -21.04 -6.62 15.58
CA GLY A 28 -21.10 -5.29 16.22
C GLY A 28 -21.90 -4.25 15.44
N LYS A 29 -22.70 -4.63 14.45
CA LYS A 29 -23.58 -3.69 13.74
C LYS A 29 -24.78 -3.28 14.60
N SER A 30 -25.20 -2.04 14.43
CA SER A 30 -26.42 -1.50 15.04
C SER A 30 -27.68 -2.01 14.34
N ASP A 31 -28.81 -1.98 15.06
CA ASP A 31 -30.11 -2.39 14.51
C ASP A 31 -30.50 -1.62 13.23
N ASN A 32 -30.11 -0.35 13.12
CA ASN A 32 -30.37 0.46 11.92
C ASN A 32 -29.55 -0.02 10.72
N GLU A 33 -28.25 -0.28 10.89
CA GLU A 33 -27.39 -0.79 9.82
C GLU A 33 -27.85 -2.18 9.35
N ILE A 34 -28.25 -3.04 10.28
CA ILE A 34 -28.81 -4.36 9.95
C ILE A 34 -30.09 -4.21 9.13
N LYS A 35 -30.98 -3.29 9.51
CA LYS A 35 -32.22 -3.03 8.80
C LYS A 35 -31.96 -2.60 7.35
N GLU A 36 -31.08 -1.63 7.13
CA GLU A 36 -30.72 -1.15 5.79
C GLU A 36 -30.15 -2.27 4.91
N LEU A 37 -29.24 -3.09 5.46
CA LEU A 37 -28.64 -4.22 4.74
C LEU A 37 -29.68 -5.29 4.35
N LEU A 38 -30.66 -5.55 5.21
CA LEU A 38 -31.73 -6.50 4.90
C LEU A 38 -32.73 -5.92 3.90
N GLU A 39 -33.07 -4.64 3.98
CA GLU A 39 -33.97 -3.96 3.03
C GLU A 39 -33.43 -4.01 1.58
N GLU A 40 -32.11 -4.06 1.39
CA GLU A 40 -31.46 -4.25 0.08
C GLU A 40 -31.82 -5.60 -0.57
N ILE A 41 -31.89 -6.68 0.20
CA ILE A 41 -32.01 -8.05 -0.33
C ILE A 41 -33.43 -8.62 -0.27
N LEU A 42 -34.24 -8.13 0.67
CA LEU A 42 -35.58 -8.66 0.95
C LEU A 42 -36.54 -8.64 -0.25
N PRO A 43 -36.65 -7.55 -1.03
CA PRO A 43 -37.55 -7.51 -2.19
C PRO A 43 -37.24 -8.62 -3.20
N THR A 44 -35.95 -8.82 -3.50
CA THR A 44 -35.47 -9.84 -4.43
C THR A 44 -35.73 -11.25 -3.91
N ILE A 45 -35.54 -11.49 -2.61
CA ILE A 45 -35.85 -12.79 -1.99
C ILE A 45 -37.36 -13.08 -2.11
N ILE A 46 -38.20 -12.09 -1.83
CA ILE A 46 -39.66 -12.24 -1.88
C ILE A 46 -40.15 -12.53 -3.30
N GLU A 47 -39.52 -11.95 -4.31
CA GLU A 47 -39.83 -12.19 -5.71
C GLU A 47 -39.38 -13.59 -6.16
N LYS A 48 -38.11 -13.92 -5.95
CA LYS A 48 -37.48 -15.15 -6.49
C LYS A 48 -37.88 -16.42 -5.75
N GLN A 49 -38.33 -16.33 -4.50
CA GLN A 49 -38.85 -17.51 -3.80
C GLN A 49 -40.15 -18.04 -4.43
N LYS A 50 -40.92 -17.20 -5.16
CA LYS A 50 -42.12 -17.65 -5.89
C LYS A 50 -41.78 -18.66 -6.98
N THR A 51 -40.55 -18.62 -7.49
CA THR A 51 -40.01 -19.56 -8.48
C THR A 51 -39.13 -20.65 -7.83
N GLY A 52 -39.22 -20.82 -6.51
CA GLY A 52 -38.47 -21.85 -5.78
C GLY A 52 -36.99 -21.53 -5.51
N VAL A 53 -36.52 -20.33 -5.84
CA VAL A 53 -35.13 -19.92 -5.61
C VAL A 53 -34.98 -19.40 -4.17
N THR A 54 -34.05 -19.98 -3.41
CA THR A 54 -33.81 -19.59 -2.01
C THR A 54 -32.82 -18.44 -1.90
N ALA A 55 -32.85 -17.70 -0.78
CA ALA A 55 -31.87 -16.66 -0.47
C ALA A 55 -30.43 -17.21 -0.49
N ARG A 56 -30.24 -18.46 -0.05
CA ARG A 56 -28.94 -19.14 -0.11
C ARG A 56 -28.43 -19.35 -1.54
N ASN A 57 -29.32 -19.60 -2.50
CA ASN A 57 -28.93 -19.71 -3.92
C ASN A 57 -28.56 -18.36 -4.53
N LEU A 58 -29.17 -17.27 -4.04
CA LEU A 58 -28.92 -15.92 -4.55
C LEU A 58 -27.65 -15.29 -3.96
N TYR A 59 -27.39 -15.54 -2.68
CA TYR A 59 -26.41 -14.79 -1.89
C TYR A 59 -25.34 -15.65 -1.21
N GLY A 60 -25.34 -16.97 -1.41
CA GLY A 60 -24.43 -17.88 -0.72
C GLY A 60 -24.88 -18.21 0.70
N SER A 61 -23.98 -18.65 1.58
CA SER A 61 -24.40 -18.95 2.95
C SER A 61 -24.74 -17.66 3.74
N PRO A 62 -25.66 -17.70 4.72
CA PRO A 62 -26.03 -16.52 5.49
C PRO A 62 -24.85 -15.91 6.26
N SER A 63 -23.94 -16.75 6.76
CA SER A 63 -22.74 -16.31 7.50
C SER A 63 -21.71 -15.65 6.58
N GLU A 64 -21.49 -16.18 5.37
CA GLU A 64 -20.61 -15.55 4.38
C GLU A 64 -21.17 -14.22 3.90
N TRP A 65 -22.48 -14.14 3.65
CA TRP A 65 -23.14 -12.90 3.28
C TRP A 65 -22.99 -11.84 4.38
N ALA A 66 -23.28 -12.19 5.64
CA ALA A 66 -23.08 -11.29 6.78
C ALA A 66 -21.62 -10.84 6.90
N ALA A 67 -20.68 -11.79 6.84
CA ALA A 67 -19.25 -11.50 6.88
C ALA A 67 -18.83 -10.54 5.75
N SER A 68 -19.38 -10.65 4.54
CA SER A 68 -19.05 -9.74 3.43
C SER A 68 -19.45 -8.28 3.70
N LYS A 69 -20.52 -8.05 4.47
CA LYS A 69 -21.01 -6.72 4.86
C LYS A 69 -20.26 -6.15 6.08
N THR A 70 -19.58 -7.01 6.83
CA THR A 70 -18.72 -6.64 7.96
C THR A 70 -17.29 -6.38 7.49
N ILE A 71 -16.68 -7.31 6.75
CA ILE A 71 -15.32 -7.23 6.21
C ILE A 71 -15.15 -5.96 5.37
N SER A 72 -16.11 -5.63 4.50
CA SER A 72 -16.04 -4.40 3.69
C SER A 72 -16.01 -3.10 4.50
N GLU A 73 -16.60 -3.07 5.70
CA GLU A 73 -16.57 -1.90 6.58
C GLU A 73 -15.36 -1.87 7.51
N GLN A 74 -14.92 -3.02 8.00
CA GLN A 74 -13.69 -3.14 8.79
C GLN A 74 -12.45 -2.85 7.93
N GLU A 75 -12.40 -3.36 6.70
CA GLU A 75 -11.37 -3.00 5.71
C GLU A 75 -11.41 -1.51 5.32
N LYS A 76 -12.57 -0.85 5.37
CA LYS A 76 -12.69 0.61 5.17
C LYS A 76 -12.27 1.41 6.40
N LYS A 77 -12.55 0.92 7.61
CA LYS A 77 -12.17 1.56 8.88
C LYS A 77 -10.68 1.37 9.21
N ASP A 78 -10.06 0.27 8.78
CA ASP A 78 -8.64 -0.04 8.99
C ASP A 78 -7.73 0.42 7.85
N GLN A 79 -8.27 1.06 6.80
CA GLN A 79 -7.46 1.73 5.79
C GLN A 79 -6.82 2.98 6.40
N VAL A 80 -5.62 2.79 6.96
CA VAL A 80 -4.74 3.89 7.33
C VAL A 80 -4.57 4.81 6.12
N GLU A 81 -5.13 6.02 6.21
CA GLU A 81 -5.01 7.02 5.14
C GLU A 81 -3.57 7.53 5.11
N TYR A 82 -2.78 6.98 4.19
CA TYR A 82 -1.41 7.39 3.98
C TYR A 82 -1.36 8.66 3.14
N ASN A 83 -0.43 9.55 3.49
CA ASN A 83 -0.16 10.74 2.69
C ASN A 83 0.58 10.34 1.40
N GLU A 84 -0.09 10.50 0.26
CA GLU A 84 0.43 10.20 -1.08
C GLU A 84 1.04 11.43 -1.80
N ASN A 85 1.39 12.50 -1.07
CA ASN A 85 2.01 13.67 -1.68
C ASN A 85 3.31 13.28 -2.42
N PRO A 86 3.42 13.53 -3.74
CA PRO A 86 4.59 13.15 -4.55
C PRO A 86 5.95 13.57 -3.97
N TRP A 87 6.03 14.79 -3.45
CA TRP A 87 7.27 15.34 -2.92
C TRP A 87 7.70 14.63 -1.63
N LEU A 88 6.73 14.29 -0.77
CA LEU A 88 6.99 13.58 0.47
C LEU A 88 7.39 12.13 0.22
N MET A 89 6.75 11.46 -0.75
CA MET A 89 7.08 10.08 -1.13
C MET A 89 8.47 9.99 -1.80
N TRP A 90 8.80 10.93 -2.67
CA TRP A 90 10.13 11.04 -3.25
C TRP A 90 11.18 11.31 -2.17
N LEU A 91 10.92 12.24 -1.25
CA LEU A 91 11.82 12.55 -0.15
C LEU A 91 12.02 11.33 0.78
N ASP A 92 10.96 10.60 1.14
CA ASP A 92 11.06 9.35 1.92
C ASP A 92 11.97 8.32 1.24
N SER A 93 11.75 8.11 -0.06
CA SER A 93 12.52 7.14 -0.86
C SER A 93 13.98 7.58 -1.03
N SER A 94 14.22 8.88 -1.20
CA SER A 94 15.55 9.47 -1.34
C SER A 94 16.35 9.38 -0.05
N LEU A 95 15.74 9.72 1.09
CA LEU A 95 16.39 9.60 2.40
C LEU A 95 16.68 8.13 2.74
N PHE A 96 15.79 7.22 2.37
CA PHE A 96 16.03 5.78 2.51
C PHE A 96 17.25 5.32 1.70
N MET A 97 17.33 5.69 0.42
CA MET A 97 18.46 5.30 -0.43
C MET A 97 19.76 5.99 -0.02
N LEU A 98 19.71 7.27 0.37
CA LEU A 98 20.86 7.97 0.92
C LEU A 98 21.37 7.28 2.19
N ALA A 99 20.48 6.85 3.09
CA ALA A 99 20.85 6.12 4.29
C ALA A 99 21.58 4.80 3.98
N ILE A 100 21.05 4.01 3.05
CA ILE A 100 21.65 2.74 2.65
C ILE A 100 22.98 2.95 1.93
N ILE A 101 23.02 3.83 0.93
CA ILE A 101 24.22 4.05 0.11
C ILE A 101 25.33 4.64 0.98
N ALA A 102 25.06 5.67 1.77
CA ALA A 102 26.07 6.28 2.64
C ALA A 102 26.50 5.30 3.76
N GLY A 103 25.56 4.55 4.35
CA GLY A 103 25.86 3.55 5.37
C GLY A 103 26.76 2.42 4.85
N ILE A 104 26.37 1.77 3.74
CA ILE A 104 27.14 0.68 3.13
C ILE A 104 28.46 1.20 2.58
N ASN A 105 28.46 2.32 1.85
CA ASN A 105 29.69 2.88 1.28
C ASN A 105 30.68 3.29 2.38
N GLY A 106 30.21 3.97 3.42
CA GLY A 106 31.04 4.34 4.57
C GLY A 106 31.59 3.12 5.29
N LEU A 107 30.77 2.08 5.51
CA LEU A 107 31.22 0.82 6.12
C LEU A 107 32.29 0.12 5.27
N MET A 108 32.10 0.00 3.95
CA MET A 108 33.09 -0.60 3.06
C MET A 108 34.40 0.20 3.03
N ASN A 109 34.32 1.53 3.08
CA ASN A 109 35.50 2.41 3.07
C ASN A 109 36.28 2.38 4.41
N LEU A 110 35.68 1.97 5.53
CA LEU A 110 36.45 1.68 6.76
C LEU A 110 37.48 0.56 6.54
N PHE A 111 37.18 -0.38 5.64
CA PHE A 111 38.07 -1.48 5.28
C PHE A 111 38.83 -1.24 3.97
N GLY A 112 38.74 -0.03 3.39
CA GLY A 112 39.39 0.30 2.12
C GLY A 112 38.80 -0.43 0.89
N GLN A 113 37.59 -0.98 0.99
CA GLN A 113 36.94 -1.77 -0.07
C GLN A 113 35.84 -1.00 -0.82
N GLY A 114 35.51 0.21 -0.39
CA GLY A 114 34.44 1.01 -0.96
C GLY A 114 34.90 1.87 -2.14
N ALA A 115 33.94 2.26 -2.97
CA ALA A 115 34.16 3.35 -3.93
C ALA A 115 34.32 4.69 -3.20
N GLN A 116 35.22 5.55 -3.67
CA GLN A 116 35.46 6.87 -3.10
C GLN A 116 34.41 7.88 -3.58
N TYR A 117 33.18 7.76 -3.08
CA TYR A 117 32.11 8.69 -3.41
C TYR A 117 32.24 9.99 -2.61
N GLY A 118 32.27 11.12 -3.32
CA GLY A 118 32.18 12.44 -2.72
C GLY A 118 30.76 12.73 -2.20
N LEU A 119 30.65 13.77 -1.38
CA LEU A 119 29.39 14.19 -0.75
C LEU A 119 28.27 14.39 -1.78
N LEU A 120 28.51 15.16 -2.84
CA LEU A 120 27.49 15.46 -3.85
C LEU A 120 27.12 14.20 -4.64
N THR A 121 28.08 13.32 -4.92
CA THR A 121 27.81 12.02 -5.56
C THR A 121 26.83 11.19 -4.73
N LEU A 122 27.01 11.10 -3.41
CA LEU A 122 26.08 10.37 -2.52
C LEU A 122 24.67 10.94 -2.59
N PHE A 123 24.53 12.27 -2.58
CA PHE A 123 23.22 12.93 -2.69
C PHE A 123 22.57 12.71 -4.06
N VAL A 124 23.33 12.85 -5.15
CA VAL A 124 22.82 12.64 -6.50
C VAL A 124 22.35 11.20 -6.69
N ILE A 125 23.13 10.22 -6.24
CA ILE A 125 22.73 8.81 -6.33
C ILE A 125 21.53 8.54 -5.41
N GLY A 126 21.57 9.00 -4.15
CA GLY A 126 20.48 8.79 -3.18
C GLY A 126 19.14 9.36 -3.67
N PHE A 127 19.13 10.63 -4.09
CA PHE A 127 17.92 11.30 -4.58
C PHE A 127 17.50 10.87 -5.98
N GLY A 128 18.46 10.54 -6.85
CA GLY A 128 18.19 10.02 -8.19
C GLY A 128 17.56 8.63 -8.16
N VAL A 129 18.13 7.71 -7.37
CA VAL A 129 17.56 6.36 -7.20
C VAL A 129 16.24 6.44 -6.41
N GLY A 130 16.14 7.31 -5.39
CA GLY A 130 14.89 7.60 -4.69
C GLY A 130 13.78 8.11 -5.61
N ALA A 131 14.11 8.95 -6.61
CA ALA A 131 13.18 9.36 -7.66
C ALA A 131 12.73 8.17 -8.50
N GLY A 132 13.65 7.30 -8.91
CA GLY A 132 13.32 6.05 -9.60
C GLY A 132 12.33 5.19 -8.83
N MET A 133 12.52 5.04 -7.52
CA MET A 133 11.61 4.28 -6.65
C MET A 133 10.21 4.91 -6.57
N TYR A 134 10.12 6.24 -6.46
CA TYR A 134 8.84 6.93 -6.51
C TYR A 134 8.13 6.73 -7.87
N LEU A 135 8.85 6.84 -8.98
CA LEU A 135 8.28 6.63 -10.31
C LEU A 135 7.81 5.18 -10.50
N MET A 136 8.55 4.21 -9.97
CA MET A 136 8.13 2.81 -9.93
C MET A 136 6.83 2.63 -9.15
N TYR A 137 6.70 3.28 -7.98
CA TYR A 137 5.43 3.30 -7.27
C TYR A 137 4.31 3.91 -8.11
N HIS A 138 4.54 5.09 -8.68
CA HIS A 138 3.52 5.86 -9.38
C HIS A 138 2.98 5.15 -10.62
N PHE A 139 3.86 4.55 -11.43
CA PHE A 139 3.50 3.95 -12.72
C PHE A 139 3.27 2.45 -12.68
N VAL A 140 3.73 1.75 -11.63
CA VAL A 140 3.63 0.29 -11.52
C VAL A 140 2.82 -0.08 -10.29
N TYR A 141 3.36 0.15 -9.09
CA TYR A 141 2.78 -0.43 -7.88
C TYR A 141 1.41 0.16 -7.53
N ARG A 142 1.15 1.44 -7.82
CA ARG A 142 -0.15 2.07 -7.54
C ARG A 142 -1.31 1.38 -8.25
N GLU A 143 -1.13 0.97 -9.50
CA GLU A 143 -2.16 0.25 -10.26
C GLU A 143 -2.36 -1.16 -9.70
N GLN A 144 -1.26 -1.84 -9.34
CA GLN A 144 -1.32 -3.16 -8.71
C GLN A 144 -2.04 -3.14 -7.36
N ILE A 145 -1.80 -2.10 -6.54
CA ILE A 145 -2.48 -1.89 -5.27
C ILE A 145 -3.99 -1.73 -5.48
N LYS A 146 -4.40 -0.96 -6.51
CA LYS A 146 -5.82 -0.69 -6.77
C LYS A 146 -6.56 -1.87 -7.39
N THR A 147 -5.88 -2.67 -8.20
CA THR A 147 -6.53 -3.70 -9.03
C THR A 147 -6.22 -5.12 -8.58
N GLY A 148 -5.23 -5.32 -7.69
CA GLY A 148 -4.69 -6.62 -7.32
C GLY A 148 -3.94 -7.34 -8.46
N GLN A 149 -3.90 -6.77 -9.67
CA GLN A 149 -3.32 -7.42 -10.84
C GLN A 149 -1.84 -7.08 -10.98
N ARG A 150 -1.03 -8.09 -11.35
CA ARG A 150 0.39 -7.87 -11.67
C ARG A 150 0.55 -7.16 -13.02
N PRO A 151 1.65 -6.43 -13.25
CA PRO A 151 1.89 -5.79 -14.52
C PRO A 151 2.08 -6.89 -15.57
N LYS A 152 1.56 -6.69 -16.78
CA LYS A 152 1.81 -7.59 -17.90
C LYS A 152 3.33 -7.72 -18.12
N LEU A 153 3.81 -8.93 -18.44
CA LEU A 153 5.24 -9.22 -18.56
C LEU A 153 6.00 -8.21 -19.43
N LEU A 154 5.44 -7.82 -20.58
CA LEU A 154 6.04 -6.82 -21.47
C LEU A 154 6.19 -5.45 -20.80
N LYS A 155 5.16 -5.00 -20.05
CA LYS A 155 5.24 -3.76 -19.27
C LYS A 155 6.32 -3.88 -18.20
N ALA A 156 6.38 -5.01 -17.47
CA ALA A 156 7.39 -5.23 -16.45
C ALA A 156 8.82 -5.18 -17.01
N ILE A 157 9.06 -5.83 -18.16
CA ILE A 157 10.36 -5.78 -18.87
C ILE A 157 10.69 -4.35 -19.30
N ALA A 158 9.72 -3.62 -19.86
CA ALA A 158 9.92 -2.23 -20.26
C ALA A 158 10.26 -1.33 -19.07
N PHE A 159 9.58 -1.48 -17.92
CA PHE A 159 9.89 -0.74 -16.70
C PHE A 159 11.27 -1.10 -16.15
N LEU A 160 11.66 -2.37 -16.16
CA LEU A 160 12.99 -2.78 -15.75
C LEU A 160 14.06 -2.16 -16.65
N GLY A 161 13.87 -2.17 -17.98
CA GLY A 161 14.78 -1.53 -18.93
C GLY A 161 14.87 -0.02 -18.70
N LEU A 162 13.73 0.66 -18.54
CA LEU A 162 13.69 2.10 -18.26
C LEU A 162 14.35 2.45 -16.92
N ALA A 163 14.11 1.67 -15.87
CA ALA A 163 14.77 1.84 -14.57
C ALA A 163 16.29 1.65 -14.71
N THR A 164 16.71 0.69 -15.53
CA THR A 164 18.12 0.42 -15.84
C THR A 164 18.76 1.54 -16.65
N LEU A 165 18.02 2.27 -17.47
CA LEU A 165 18.54 3.47 -18.13
C LEU A 165 18.57 4.66 -17.14
N ALA A 166 17.50 4.83 -16.36
CA ALA A 166 17.35 5.95 -15.44
C ALA A 166 18.45 5.97 -14.37
N TRP A 167 18.73 4.85 -13.70
CA TRP A 167 19.81 4.81 -12.71
C TRP A 167 21.20 5.02 -13.35
N SER A 168 21.44 4.56 -14.59
CA SER A 168 22.71 4.75 -15.30
C SER A 168 22.93 6.23 -15.60
N VAL A 169 21.87 6.95 -16.00
CA VAL A 169 21.90 8.40 -16.14
C VAL A 169 22.28 9.07 -14.81
N VAL A 170 21.69 8.63 -13.69
CA VAL A 170 22.06 9.15 -12.36
C VAL A 170 23.55 8.96 -12.06
N PHE A 171 24.11 7.77 -12.34
CA PHE A 171 25.54 7.51 -12.15
C PHE A 171 26.43 8.33 -13.09
N ILE A 172 26.04 8.51 -14.35
CA ILE A 172 26.74 9.37 -15.31
C ILE A 172 26.75 10.82 -14.79
N LEU A 173 25.59 11.35 -14.40
CA LEU A 173 25.49 12.70 -13.84
C LEU A 173 26.35 12.85 -12.57
N ALA A 174 26.38 11.82 -11.72
CA ALA A 174 27.21 11.82 -10.52
C ALA A 174 28.73 11.80 -10.85
N ALA A 175 29.13 11.18 -11.95
CA ALA A 175 30.51 11.14 -12.43
C ALA A 175 30.96 12.47 -13.08
N LEU A 176 30.02 13.28 -13.56
CA LEU A 176 30.30 14.60 -14.13
C LEU A 176 30.51 15.70 -13.07
N ILE A 177 30.32 15.39 -11.78
CA ILE A 177 30.49 16.36 -10.70
C ILE A 177 31.99 16.67 -10.53
N PRO A 178 32.43 17.92 -10.69
CA PRO A 178 33.85 18.28 -10.54
C PRO A 178 34.35 18.01 -9.12
N ALA A 179 35.56 17.44 -9.02
CA ALA A 179 36.18 17.09 -7.73
C ALA A 179 36.31 18.29 -6.76
N ALA A 180 36.50 19.50 -7.28
CA ALA A 180 36.58 20.73 -6.48
C ALA A 180 35.33 21.00 -5.64
N PHE A 181 34.15 20.53 -6.08
CA PHE A 181 32.88 20.71 -5.38
C PHE A 181 32.37 19.42 -4.73
N ASN A 182 33.11 18.31 -4.85
CA ASN A 182 32.66 16.99 -4.43
C ASN A 182 33.64 16.34 -3.43
N PRO A 183 33.77 16.91 -2.22
CA PRO A 183 34.74 16.42 -1.25
C PRO A 183 34.39 14.99 -0.83
N VAL A 184 35.41 14.14 -0.82
CA VAL A 184 35.32 12.79 -0.23
C VAL A 184 35.45 12.94 1.28
N LEU A 185 34.44 12.45 1.99
CA LEU A 185 34.38 12.57 3.45
C LEU A 185 35.00 11.34 4.13
N PRO A 186 35.53 11.49 5.36
CA PRO A 186 36.00 10.35 6.14
C PRO A 186 34.88 9.30 6.31
N PRO A 187 35.21 7.99 6.30
CA PRO A 187 34.20 6.93 6.32
C PRO A 187 33.19 7.03 7.47
N LEU A 188 33.65 7.41 8.67
CA LEU A 188 32.79 7.62 9.84
C LEU A 188 31.78 8.76 9.62
N VAL A 189 32.20 9.84 8.96
CA VAL A 189 31.30 10.97 8.64
C VAL A 189 30.26 10.53 7.61
N THR A 190 30.66 9.75 6.61
CA THR A 190 29.74 9.18 5.62
C THR A 190 28.68 8.28 6.27
N ILE A 191 29.07 7.46 7.25
CA ILE A 191 28.12 6.63 8.03
C ILE A 191 27.15 7.53 8.82
N LEU A 192 27.65 8.60 9.44
CA LEU A 192 26.80 9.54 10.19
C LEU A 192 25.79 10.26 9.29
N ILE A 193 26.15 10.59 8.05
CA ILE A 193 25.20 11.11 7.05
C ILE A 193 24.09 10.09 6.79
N GLY A 194 24.44 8.81 6.64
CA GLY A 194 23.46 7.76 6.45
C GLY A 194 22.49 7.61 7.64
N ALA A 195 23.04 7.63 8.86
CA ALA A 195 22.25 7.61 10.09
C ALA A 195 21.34 8.84 10.22
N ALA A 196 21.85 10.03 9.90
CA ALA A 196 21.08 11.27 9.90
C ALA A 196 19.95 11.24 8.87
N ALA A 197 20.19 10.73 7.66
CA ALA A 197 19.16 10.56 6.64
C ALA A 197 18.05 9.61 7.10
N PHE A 198 18.42 8.49 7.73
CA PHE A 198 17.45 7.56 8.31
C PHE A 198 16.64 8.18 9.46
N GLY A 199 17.30 8.95 10.34
CA GLY A 199 16.64 9.69 11.42
C GLY A 199 15.67 10.73 10.89
N ALA A 200 16.08 11.54 9.91
CA ALA A 200 15.22 12.52 9.25
C ALA A 200 14.00 11.85 8.61
N ARG A 201 14.21 10.72 7.92
CA ARG A 201 13.12 9.92 7.34
C ARG A 201 12.13 9.45 8.40
N TYR A 202 12.61 8.92 9.52
CA TYR A 202 11.77 8.46 10.62
C TYR A 202 10.89 9.59 11.17
N LEU A 203 11.47 10.76 11.41
CA LEU A 203 10.74 11.94 11.90
C LEU A 203 9.69 12.42 10.91
N LEU A 204 10.02 12.48 9.61
CA LEU A 204 9.08 12.87 8.55
C LEU A 204 7.92 11.88 8.42
N LYS A 205 8.20 10.58 8.48
CA LYS A 205 7.15 9.56 8.44
C LYS A 205 6.22 9.63 9.63
N LYS A 206 6.77 9.80 10.83
CA LYS A 206 5.97 9.97 12.06
C LYS A 206 5.08 11.21 12.01
N LYS A 207 5.56 12.30 11.41
CA LYS A 207 4.81 13.57 11.32
C LYS A 207 3.75 13.58 10.23
N TYR A 208 4.06 13.04 9.05
CA TYR A 208 3.23 13.22 7.85
C TYR A 208 2.52 11.94 7.38
N ASN A 209 2.68 10.82 8.07
CA ASN A 209 2.11 9.52 7.71
C ASN A 209 2.34 9.14 6.22
N ILE A 210 3.56 9.36 5.74
CA ILE A 210 3.92 9.27 4.32
C ILE A 210 3.79 7.82 3.84
N ARG A 211 3.11 7.62 2.71
CA ARG A 211 3.04 6.31 2.06
C ARG A 211 4.44 5.86 1.64
N ASN A 212 4.82 4.65 2.04
CA ASN A 212 6.08 4.07 1.58
C ASN A 212 5.91 3.60 0.13
N ALA A 213 6.77 4.10 -0.77
CA ALA A 213 6.79 3.70 -2.18
C ALA A 213 7.07 2.20 -2.39
N MET A 214 7.60 1.50 -1.37
CA MET A 214 7.89 0.07 -1.40
C MET A 214 6.91 -0.80 -0.60
N SER A 215 5.87 -0.24 0.04
CA SER A 215 4.97 -1.08 0.83
C SER A 215 4.23 -2.07 -0.09
N PRO A 216 4.20 -3.37 0.26
CA PRO A 216 3.46 -4.36 -0.51
C PRO A 216 1.97 -4.06 -0.50
N VAL A 217 1.27 -4.56 -1.52
CA VAL A 217 -0.19 -4.63 -1.57
C VAL A 217 -0.64 -5.44 -0.35
N GLN A 218 -1.39 -4.82 0.56
CA GLN A 218 -2.12 -5.54 1.60
C GLN A 218 -3.41 -6.10 1.00
#